data_AF-A0A940J931-F1
#
_entry.id   AF-A0A940J931-F1
#
_cell.length_a   1.000
_cell.length_b   1.000
_cell.length_c   1.000
_cell.angle_alpha   90.00
_cell.angle_beta   90.00
_cell.angle_gamma   90.00
#
_symmetry.space_group_name_H-M   'P 1'
#
loop_
_entity.id
_entity.type
_entity.pdbx_description
1 polymer ?
#
loop_
_entity_poly.entity_id
_entity_poly.type
_entity_poly.pdbx_seq_one_letter_code
_entity_poly.pdbx_strand_id
1 'polypeptide(L)' 'MLTLGGDIAAIPGVTEVYGVTGEWDFVAVVAVESHARLGEVVTVRVASLEGVARTQTLVALDTYRGAGGSA' A
#
# COMPACT_ATOMS: atom_id res chain seq x y z
N MET A 1 -17.70 1.99 -0.82
CA MET A 1 -17.01 0.85 -0.16
C MET A 1 -16.25 -0.04 -1.16
N LEU A 2 -16.84 -0.47 -2.29
CA LEU A 2 -16.14 -1.32 -3.28
C LEU A 2 -15.02 -0.63 -4.10
N THR A 3 -14.90 0.70 -4.05
CA THR A 3 -13.93 1.45 -4.86
C THR A 3 -12.60 1.70 -4.18
N LEU A 4 -12.55 1.64 -2.83
CA LEU A 4 -11.41 2.10 -2.05
C LEU A 4 -10.10 1.39 -2.43
N GLY A 5 -10.14 0.08 -2.70
CA GLY A 5 -8.96 -0.66 -3.16
C GLY A 5 -8.41 -0.14 -4.50
N GLY A 6 -9.30 0.23 -5.43
CA GLY A 6 -8.92 0.86 -6.70
C GLY A 6 -8.38 2.28 -6.51
N ASP A 7 -8.99 3.04 -5.61
CA ASP A 7 -8.54 4.39 -5.26
C ASP A 7 -7.13 4.36 -4.64
N ILE A 8 -6.85 3.38 -3.77
CA ILE A 8 -5.50 3.15 -3.23
C ILE A 8 -4.54 2.73 -4.34
N ALA A 9 -4.94 1.80 -5.22
CA ALA A 9 -4.10 1.31 -6.32
C ALA A 9 -3.75 2.41 -7.33
N ALA A 10 -4.59 3.44 -7.45
CA ALA A 10 -4.36 4.58 -8.33
C ALA A 10 -3.32 5.58 -7.78
N ILE A 11 -2.85 5.42 -6.52
CA ILE A 11 -1.87 6.31 -5.91
C ILE A 11 -0.46 6.02 -6.48
N PRO A 12 0.21 6.99 -7.15
CA PRO A 12 1.61 6.82 -7.56
C PRO A 12 2.51 6.38 -6.41
N GLY A 13 3.25 5.30 -6.64
CA GLY A 13 4.11 4.63 -5.66
C GLY A 13 3.51 3.35 -5.09
N VAL A 14 2.18 3.14 -5.20
CA VAL A 14 1.55 1.86 -4.90
C VAL A 14 1.74 0.92 -6.09
N THR A 15 2.36 -0.23 -5.87
CA THR A 15 2.57 -1.23 -6.93
C THR A 15 1.48 -2.28 -6.95
N GLU A 16 0.96 -2.62 -5.77
CA GLU A 16 -0.04 -3.67 -5.60
C GLU A 16 -0.98 -3.31 -4.43
N VAL A 17 -2.24 -3.70 -4.55
CA VAL A 17 -3.22 -3.64 -3.45
C VAL A 17 -3.95 -4.96 -3.38
N TYR A 18 -3.95 -5.55 -2.20
CA TYR A 18 -4.62 -6.80 -1.91
C TYR A 18 -5.76 -6.54 -0.95
N GLY A 19 -6.96 -6.97 -1.32
CA GLY A 19 -8.03 -7.21 -0.35
C GLY A 19 -7.66 -8.44 0.47
N VAL A 20 -7.69 -8.33 1.79
CA VAL A 20 -7.29 -9.42 2.68
C VAL A 20 -8.39 -9.73 3.69
N THR A 21 -8.38 -10.95 4.21
CA THR A 21 -9.19 -11.31 5.37
C THR A 21 -8.37 -11.08 6.64
N GLY A 22 -9.02 -10.68 7.73
CA GLY A 22 -8.36 -10.46 9.02
C GLY A 22 -8.70 -9.11 9.62
N GLU A 23 -7.77 -8.55 10.39
CA GLU A 23 -7.95 -7.27 11.09
C GLU A 23 -7.95 -6.06 10.15
N TRP A 24 -7.35 -6.20 8.98
CA TRP A 24 -7.22 -5.15 7.96
C TRP A 24 -8.01 -5.54 6.71
N ASP A 25 -8.60 -4.56 6.04
CA ASP A 25 -9.33 -4.78 4.78
C ASP A 25 -8.39 -4.84 3.57
N PHE A 26 -7.30 -4.07 3.62
CA PHE A 26 -6.35 -3.93 2.51
C PHE A 26 -4.90 -3.97 2.98
N VAL A 27 -4.04 -4.55 2.14
CA VAL A 27 -2.58 -4.42 2.20
C VAL A 27 -2.11 -3.80 0.89
N ALA A 28 -1.43 -2.66 0.99
CA ALA A 28 -0.83 -1.98 -0.15
C ALA A 28 0.70 -2.14 -0.12
N VAL A 29 1.28 -2.54 -1.25
CA VAL A 29 2.72 -2.58 -1.44
C VAL A 29 3.14 -1.25 -2.05
N VAL A 30 4.07 -0.55 -1.39
CA VAL A 30 4.55 0.77 -1.82
C VAL A 30 6.03 0.67 -2.17
N ALA A 31 6.39 1.06 -3.39
CA ALA A 31 7.77 1.15 -3.86
C ALA A 31 8.07 2.58 -4.29
N VAL A 32 8.97 3.24 -3.56
CA VAL A 32 9.35 4.64 -3.79
C VAL A 32 10.85 4.80 -3.64
N GLU A 33 11.39 5.83 -4.30
CA GLU A 33 12.83 6.12 -4.33
C GLU A 33 13.40 6.68 -3.01
N SER A 34 12.56 7.11 -2.07
CA SER A 34 13.00 7.66 -0.78
C SER A 34 11.96 7.53 0.34
N HIS A 35 12.43 7.57 1.58
CA HIS A 35 11.58 7.60 2.77
C HIS A 35 10.67 8.84 2.83
N ALA A 36 11.13 9.99 2.32
CA ALA A 36 10.31 11.20 2.25
C ALA A 36 9.07 11.00 1.35
N ARG A 37 9.27 10.37 0.18
CA ARG A 37 8.16 9.96 -0.70
C ARG A 37 7.24 8.94 -0.04
N LEU A 38 7.76 8.04 0.79
CA LEU A 38 6.93 7.06 1.51
C LEU A 38 5.97 7.75 2.47
N GLY A 39 6.46 8.73 3.24
CA GLY A 39 5.62 9.53 4.15
C GLY A 39 4.53 10.30 3.41
N GLU A 40 4.85 10.88 2.25
CA GLU A 40 3.86 11.55 1.40
C GLU A 40 2.77 10.58 0.92
N VAL A 41 3.15 9.40 0.40
CA VAL A 41 2.20 8.40 -0.09
C VAL A 41 1.25 7.94 1.02
N VAL A 42 1.79 7.55 2.18
CA VAL A 42 0.97 6.99 3.26
C VAL A 42 0.17 8.08 3.97
N THR A 43 0.86 9.08 4.51
CA THR A 43 0.27 10.04 5.45
C THR A 43 -0.58 11.08 4.74
N VAL A 44 -0.20 11.50 3.54
CA VAL A 44 -0.93 12.56 2.82
C VAL A 44 -1.98 11.97 1.89
N ARG A 45 -1.73 10.80 1.27
CA ARG A 45 -2.63 10.28 0.23
C ARG A 45 -3.49 9.12 0.66
N VAL A 46 -2.94 8.09 1.31
CA VAL A 46 -3.75 6.95 1.77
C VAL A 46 -4.64 7.36 2.94
N ALA A 47 -4.08 7.99 3.97
CA ALA A 47 -4.84 8.36 5.16
C ALA A 47 -5.91 9.44 4.92
N SER A 48 -5.84 10.18 3.80
CA SER A 48 -6.85 11.17 3.43
C SER A 48 -8.03 10.59 2.63
N LEU A 49 -7.95 9.34 2.18
CA LEU A 49 -9.02 8.73 1.41
C LEU A 49 -10.25 8.50 2.30
N GLU A 50 -11.42 8.90 1.79
CA GLU A 50 -12.68 8.61 2.45
C GLU A 50 -12.87 7.10 2.61
N GLY A 51 -13.13 6.66 3.84
CA GLY A 51 -13.26 5.25 4.18
C GLY A 51 -12.00 4.61 4.79
N VAL A 52 -10.86 5.31 4.83
CA VAL A 52 -9.68 4.83 5.57
C VAL A 52 -9.80 5.19 7.05
N ALA A 53 -10.07 4.19 7.89
CA ALA A 53 -10.21 4.40 9.34
C ALA A 53 -8.87 4.54 10.05
N ARG A 54 -7.87 3.76 9.64
CA ARG A 54 -6.50 3.76 10.19
C ARG A 54 -5.54 3.08 9.22
N THR A 55 -4.25 3.30 9.43
CA THR A 55 -3.17 2.66 8.66
C THR A 55 -2.08 2.14 9.58
N GLN A 56 -1.42 1.05 9.19
CA GLN A 56 -0.16 0.59 9.78
C GLN A 56 0.89 0.46 8.68
N THR A 57 2.04 1.10 8.87
CA THR A 57 3.13 1.09 7.88
C THR A 57 4.24 0.17 8.34
N LEU A 58 4.60 -0.80 7.51
CA LEU A 58 5.76 -1.65 7.70
C LEU A 58 6.80 -1.30 6.65
N VAL A 59 8.03 -1.02 7.09
CA VAL A 59 9.16 -0.76 6.20
C VAL A 59 9.95 -2.04 6.06
N ALA A 60 10.07 -2.55 4.83
CA ALA A 60 10.92 -3.70 4.54
C ALA A 60 12.39 -3.29 4.66
N LEU A 61 13.16 -4.00 5.49
CA LEU A 61 14.61 -3.83 5.59
C LEU A 61 15.34 -4.65 4.53
N ASP A 62 14.84 -5.85 4.26
CA ASP A 62 15.32 -6.77 3.24
C ASP A 62 14.14 -7.32 2.44
N THR A 63 14.37 -7.69 1.18
CA THR A 63 13.35 -8.28 0.30
C THR A 63 13.86 -9.59 -0.27
N TYR A 64 13.08 -10.66 -0.09
CA TYR A 64 13.38 -11.98 -0.64
C TYR A 64 12.29 -12.36 -1.64
N ARG A 65 12.69 -12.74 -2.86
CA ARG A 65 11.78 -13.25 -3.89
C ARG A 65 12.12 -14.71 -4.19
N GLY A 66 11.11 -15.58 -4.19
CA GLY A 66 11.26 -16.97 -4.61
C GLY A 66 11.37 -17.09 -6.13
N ALA A 67 11.89 -18.23 -6.62
CA ALA A 67 12.16 -18.48 -8.05
C ALA A 67 10.90 -18.57 -8.96
N GLY A 68 9.70 -18.37 -8.42
CA GLY A 68 8.42 -18.54 -9.14
C GLY A 68 7.75 -17.26 -9.63
N GLY A 69 8.42 -16.11 -9.62
CA GLY A 69 7.80 -14.84 -10.03
C GLY A 69 7.60 -14.75 -11.54
N SER A 70 6.36 -14.95 -12.02
CA SER A 70 5.95 -14.46 -13.34
C SER A 70 5.90 -12.93 -13.29
N ALA A 71 6.51 -12.32 -14.30
CA ALA A 71 6.45 -10.89 -14.60
C ALA A 71 5.02 -10.41 -14.87
#